data_AF-A0A521NWD1-F1
#
_entry.id   AF-A0A521NWD1-F1
#
_cell.length_a   1.000
_cell.length_b   1.000
_cell.length_c   1.000
_cell.angle_alpha   90.00
_cell.angle_beta   90.00
_cell.angle_gamma   90.00
#
_symmetry.space_group_name_H-M   'P 1'
#
loop_
_entity.id
_entity.type
_entity.pdbx_description
1 polymer ?
#
loop_
_entity_poly.entity_id
_entity_poly.type
_entity_poly.pdbx_seq_one_letter_code
_entity_poly.pdbx_strand_id
1 'polypeptide(L)'
;MPAAEARRGVAQGTPFLIGELAQRTGRSVHAIRWYESQGLVPGVVRDAGGRRLYGEPHIGWLDLMDRLRRTGMSIAEMREYTALALRGRATLAERRALLAAHRERVQQTIAEWKRALSLVDRKIDFYDAWIESGQRPPLIPTGAPEPARPPRQPDTPAPSRRARRS
;
A
#
# COMPACT_ATOMS: atom_id res chain seq x y z
N MET A 1 10.53 -29.54 -32.94
CA MET A 1 10.85 -30.46 -31.82
C MET A 1 11.08 -29.63 -30.56
N PRO A 2 10.57 -30.06 -29.39
CA PRO A 2 9.90 -29.19 -28.42
C PRO A 2 10.62 -29.00 -27.06
N ALA A 3 10.34 -27.86 -26.42
CA ALA A 3 10.06 -27.65 -25.00
C ALA A 3 10.70 -28.60 -23.94
N ALA A 4 12.01 -28.48 -23.67
CA ALA A 4 12.65 -29.28 -22.61
C ALA A 4 13.64 -28.53 -21.69
N GLU A 5 13.67 -27.19 -21.67
CA GLU A 5 14.64 -26.45 -20.84
C GLU A 5 14.01 -25.29 -20.07
N ALA A 6 13.21 -25.61 -19.05
CA ALA A 6 12.85 -24.64 -18.00
C ALA A 6 12.54 -25.30 -16.65
N ARG A 7 13.17 -26.44 -16.35
CA ARG A 7 13.09 -27.08 -15.02
C ARG A 7 14.49 -27.18 -14.42
N ARG A 8 15.04 -26.07 -13.96
CA ARG A 8 16.14 -26.07 -12.99
C ARG A 8 16.30 -24.67 -12.38
N GLY A 9 15.83 -24.54 -11.14
CA GLY A 9 16.05 -23.38 -10.29
C GLY A 9 14.82 -23.03 -9.46
N VAL A 10 14.94 -23.19 -8.14
CA VAL A 10 14.05 -22.73 -7.07
C VAL A 10 12.97 -23.72 -6.57
N ALA A 11 13.38 -24.66 -5.71
CA ALA A 11 12.91 -24.80 -4.31
C ALA A 11 13.48 -26.10 -3.70
N GLN A 12 14.58 -25.98 -2.94
CA GLN A 12 15.07 -27.02 -2.04
C GLN A 12 14.28 -26.88 -0.73
N GLY A 13 13.18 -27.63 -0.59
CA GLY A 13 12.39 -27.69 0.63
C GLY A 13 11.18 -28.62 0.45
N THR A 14 10.95 -29.51 1.40
CA THR A 14 9.81 -30.42 1.38
C THR A 14 8.51 -29.61 1.35
N PRO A 15 7.60 -29.84 0.38
CA PRO A 15 6.32 -29.15 0.36
C PRO A 15 5.51 -29.48 1.61
N PHE A 16 4.82 -28.48 2.15
CA PHE A 16 4.10 -28.56 3.41
C PHE A 16 2.62 -28.15 3.28
N LEU A 17 1.82 -28.53 4.28
CA LEU A 17 0.38 -28.28 4.31
C LEU A 17 0.05 -26.88 4.87
N ILE A 18 -1.22 -26.47 4.72
CA ILE A 18 -1.70 -25.15 5.18
C ILE A 18 -1.47 -24.90 6.68
N GLY A 19 -1.51 -25.96 7.51
CA GLY A 19 -1.28 -25.84 8.94
C GLY A 19 0.17 -25.45 9.27
N GLU A 20 1.12 -25.99 8.53
CA GLU A 20 2.53 -25.62 8.68
C GLU A 20 2.80 -24.23 8.09
N LEU A 21 2.18 -23.89 6.96
CA LEU A 21 2.26 -22.54 6.42
C LEU A 21 1.69 -21.51 7.41
N ALA A 22 0.58 -21.82 8.09
CA ALA A 22 0.00 -20.98 9.13
C ALA A 22 0.98 -20.74 10.29
N GLN A 23 1.63 -21.79 10.78
CA GLN A 23 2.64 -21.69 11.83
C GLN A 23 3.84 -20.85 11.39
N ARG A 24 4.41 -21.15 10.22
CA ARG A 24 5.60 -20.45 9.69
C ARG A 24 5.33 -18.98 9.37
N THR A 25 4.12 -18.64 8.95
CA THR A 25 3.75 -17.26 8.61
C THR A 25 3.15 -16.48 9.78
N GLY A 26 2.88 -17.13 10.91
CA GLY A 26 2.15 -16.53 12.05
C GLY A 26 0.72 -16.11 11.70
N ARG A 27 0.13 -16.68 10.64
CA ARG A 27 -1.21 -16.33 10.13
C ARG A 27 -2.19 -17.46 10.41
N SER A 28 -3.46 -17.12 10.60
CA SER A 28 -4.50 -18.15 10.74
C SER A 28 -4.71 -18.88 9.40
N VAL A 29 -5.11 -20.15 9.48
CA VAL A 29 -5.54 -20.93 8.30
C VAL A 29 -6.65 -20.22 7.54
N HIS A 30 -7.57 -19.56 8.26
CA HIS A 30 -8.63 -18.77 7.65
C HIS A 30 -8.09 -17.61 6.82
N ALA A 31 -7.09 -16.87 7.34
CA ALA A 31 -6.45 -15.79 6.60
C ALA A 31 -5.76 -16.29 5.32
N ILE A 32 -5.05 -17.42 5.39
CA ILE A 32 -4.41 -18.02 4.21
C ILE A 32 -5.45 -18.41 3.16
N ARG A 33 -6.53 -19.11 3.58
CA ARG A 33 -7.62 -19.48 2.68
C ARG A 33 -8.30 -18.26 2.05
N TRP A 34 -8.39 -17.16 2.79
CA TRP A 34 -8.88 -15.90 2.27
C TRP A 34 -7.96 -15.36 1.16
N TYR A 35 -6.64 -15.33 1.37
CA TYR A 35 -5.70 -14.92 0.30
C TYR A 35 -5.82 -15.83 -0.93
N GLU A 36 -5.98 -17.14 -0.74
CA GLU A 36 -6.21 -18.07 -1.85
C GLU A 36 -7.52 -17.80 -2.59
N SER A 37 -8.62 -17.56 -1.87
CA SER A 37 -9.92 -17.28 -2.49
C SER A 37 -9.93 -15.96 -3.26
N GLN A 38 -9.07 -15.03 -2.88
CA GLN A 38 -8.86 -13.79 -3.62
C GLN A 38 -7.91 -13.96 -4.83
N GLY A 39 -7.36 -15.15 -5.08
CA GLY A 39 -6.42 -15.40 -6.17
C GLY A 39 -5.04 -14.79 -5.94
N LEU A 40 -4.68 -14.55 -4.66
CA LEU A 40 -3.45 -13.86 -4.27
C LEU A 40 -2.31 -14.81 -3.88
N VAL A 41 -2.48 -16.12 -4.07
CA VAL A 41 -1.45 -17.12 -3.76
C VAL A 41 -1.17 -17.94 -5.04
N PRO A 42 -0.20 -17.53 -5.87
CA PRO A 42 0.15 -18.25 -7.08
C PRO A 42 0.97 -19.52 -6.75
N GLY A 43 0.94 -20.51 -7.65
CA GLY A 43 1.84 -21.66 -7.56
C GLY A 43 1.47 -22.74 -6.56
N VAL A 44 0.24 -22.72 -6.02
CA VAL A 44 -0.27 -23.78 -5.14
C VAL A 44 -0.48 -25.06 -5.94
N VAL A 45 0.29 -26.10 -5.62
CA VAL A 45 0.17 -27.43 -6.22
C VAL A 45 -0.74 -28.31 -5.37
N ARG A 46 -1.26 -29.39 -5.96
CA ARG A 46 -2.03 -30.40 -5.22
C ARG A 46 -1.28 -31.73 -5.20
N ASP A 47 -1.35 -32.44 -4.09
CA ASP A 47 -0.86 -33.81 -3.98
C ASP A 47 -1.83 -34.80 -4.66
N ALA A 48 -1.44 -36.08 -4.70
CA ALA A 48 -2.27 -37.16 -5.25
C ALA A 48 -3.61 -37.35 -4.48
N GLY A 49 -3.68 -36.90 -3.22
CA GLY A 49 -4.88 -36.90 -2.40
C GLY A 49 -5.72 -35.63 -2.52
N GLY A 50 -5.39 -34.72 -3.43
CA GLY A 50 -6.10 -33.46 -3.67
C GLY A 50 -5.83 -32.34 -2.64
N ARG A 51 -4.88 -32.54 -1.71
CA ARG A 51 -4.51 -31.54 -0.69
C ARG A 51 -3.57 -30.49 -1.28
N ARG A 52 -3.76 -29.24 -0.87
CA ARG A 52 -2.90 -28.12 -1.27
C ARG A 52 -1.54 -28.20 -0.59
N LEU A 53 -0.49 -28.08 -1.39
CA LEU A 53 0.89 -28.07 -0.96
C LEU A 53 1.52 -26.70 -1.21
N TYR A 54 2.30 -26.26 -0.23
CA TYR A 54 2.99 -24.99 -0.24
C TYR A 54 4.49 -25.23 -0.07
N GLY A 55 5.32 -24.51 -0.83
CA GLY A 55 6.75 -24.38 -0.59
C GLY A 55 7.15 -23.08 0.10
N GLU A 56 8.43 -22.98 0.42
CA GLU A 56 9.08 -21.81 1.04
C GLU A 56 8.74 -20.45 0.38
N PRO A 57 8.65 -20.33 -0.97
CA PRO A 57 8.32 -19.05 -1.59
C PRO A 57 6.96 -18.47 -1.16
N HIS A 58 6.01 -19.30 -0.73
CA HIS A 58 4.70 -18.83 -0.28
C HIS A 58 4.77 -18.04 1.03
N ILE A 59 5.79 -18.27 1.88
CA ILE A 59 5.95 -17.58 3.15
C ILE A 59 6.24 -16.09 2.89
N GLY A 60 7.27 -15.81 2.10
CA GLY A 60 7.62 -14.44 1.71
C GLY A 60 6.52 -13.79 0.86
N TRP A 61 5.84 -14.57 0.02
CA TRP A 61 4.72 -14.07 -0.78
C TRP A 61 3.54 -13.61 0.09
N LEU A 62 3.12 -14.42 1.06
CA LEU A 62 2.06 -14.05 2.00
C LEU A 62 2.45 -12.85 2.88
N ASP A 63 3.74 -12.74 3.22
CA ASP A 63 4.22 -11.56 3.94
C ASP A 63 4.11 -10.28 3.12
N LEU A 64 4.51 -10.35 1.86
CA LEU A 64 4.35 -9.24 0.93
C LEU A 64 2.87 -8.86 0.76
N MET A 65 1.98 -9.82 0.46
CA MET A 65 0.55 -9.55 0.26
C MET A 65 -0.09 -8.90 1.49
N ASP A 66 0.27 -9.33 2.70
CA ASP A 66 -0.26 -8.73 3.92
C ASP A 66 0.25 -7.30 4.13
N ARG A 67 1.53 -7.03 3.87
CA ARG A 67 2.09 -5.67 3.96
C ARG A 67 1.47 -4.74 2.92
N LEU A 68 1.32 -5.19 1.69
CA LEU A 68 0.67 -4.40 0.63
C LEU A 68 -0.77 -4.05 1.02
N ARG A 69 -1.54 -5.03 1.50
CA ARG A 69 -2.92 -4.81 1.97
C ARG A 69 -2.99 -3.83 3.15
N ARG A 70 -2.15 -4.02 4.19
CA ARG A 70 -2.13 -3.15 5.38
C ARG A 70 -1.73 -1.71 5.06
N THR A 71 -0.94 -1.52 4.00
CA THR A 71 -0.51 -0.20 3.53
C THR A 71 -1.45 0.40 2.49
N GLY A 72 -2.65 -0.18 2.31
CA GLY A 72 -3.72 0.41 1.51
C GLY A 72 -3.74 0.00 0.03
N MET A 73 -2.96 -1.00 -0.38
CA MET A 73 -3.09 -1.53 -1.74
C MET A 73 -4.43 -2.27 -1.89
N SER A 74 -5.16 -1.95 -2.95
CA SER A 74 -6.45 -2.58 -3.23
C SER A 74 -6.31 -4.06 -3.60
N ILE A 75 -7.36 -4.85 -3.40
CA ILE A 75 -7.38 -6.26 -3.83
C ILE A 75 -7.20 -6.37 -5.36
N ALA A 76 -7.72 -5.39 -6.12
CA ALA A 76 -7.56 -5.34 -7.57
C ALA A 76 -6.08 -5.21 -7.97
N GLU A 77 -5.34 -4.27 -7.37
CA GLU A 77 -3.91 -4.09 -7.63
C GLU A 77 -3.08 -5.29 -7.16
N MET A 78 -3.43 -5.91 -6.03
CA MET A 78 -2.76 -7.13 -5.57
C MET A 78 -2.97 -8.31 -6.53
N ARG A 79 -4.18 -8.43 -7.11
CA ARG A 79 -4.46 -9.43 -8.16
C ARG A 79 -3.68 -9.15 -9.43
N GLU A 80 -3.61 -7.89 -9.84
CA GLU A 80 -2.79 -7.48 -10.97
C GLU A 80 -1.33 -7.86 -10.74
N TYR A 81 -0.75 -7.47 -9.61
CA TYR A 81 0.62 -7.83 -9.23
C TYR A 81 0.85 -9.35 -9.23
N THR A 82 -0.12 -10.13 -8.73
CA THR A 82 -0.06 -11.61 -8.75
C THR A 82 -0.08 -12.16 -10.18
N ALA A 83 -0.92 -11.61 -11.06
CA ALA A 83 -0.98 -12.00 -12.47
C ALA A 83 0.31 -11.63 -13.21
N LEU A 84 0.89 -10.44 -12.93
CA LEU A 84 2.21 -10.06 -13.42
C LEU A 84 3.25 -11.09 -12.97
N ALA A 85 3.22 -11.48 -11.70
CA ALA A 85 4.18 -12.41 -11.12
C ALA A 85 4.22 -13.78 -11.83
N LEU A 86 3.04 -14.32 -12.15
CA LEU A 86 2.87 -15.59 -12.86
C LEU A 86 3.48 -15.58 -14.27
N ARG A 87 3.55 -14.43 -14.94
CA ARG A 87 4.14 -14.30 -16.29
C ARG A 87 5.68 -14.32 -16.30
N GLY A 88 6.32 -14.48 -15.14
CA GLY A 88 7.78 -14.63 -15.05
C GLY A 88 8.56 -13.40 -15.53
N ARG A 89 9.82 -13.60 -15.93
CA ARG A 89 10.80 -12.51 -16.12
C ARG A 89 10.36 -11.40 -17.10
N ALA A 90 9.45 -11.69 -18.02
CA ALA A 90 8.91 -10.73 -18.99
C ALA A 90 8.25 -9.50 -18.34
N THR A 91 7.74 -9.61 -17.11
CA THR A 91 6.95 -8.56 -16.46
C THR A 91 7.65 -7.89 -15.29
N LEU A 92 8.98 -8.07 -15.15
CA LEU A 92 9.73 -7.50 -14.02
C LEU A 92 9.63 -5.97 -13.95
N ALA A 93 9.66 -5.30 -15.11
CA ALA A 93 9.52 -3.85 -15.19
C ALA A 93 8.13 -3.38 -14.70
N GLU A 94 7.07 -4.06 -15.14
CA GLU A 94 5.68 -3.77 -14.77
C GLU A 94 5.45 -3.96 -13.27
N ARG A 95 5.95 -5.08 -12.70
CA ARG A 95 5.89 -5.35 -11.26
C ARG A 95 6.60 -4.27 -10.45
N ARG A 96 7.80 -3.87 -10.89
CA ARG A 96 8.56 -2.81 -10.23
C ARG A 96 7.82 -1.48 -10.29
N ALA A 97 7.21 -1.15 -11.42
CA ALA A 97 6.44 0.08 -11.58
C ALA A 97 5.23 0.11 -10.63
N LEU A 98 4.46 -0.98 -10.54
CA LEU A 98 3.31 -1.09 -9.62
C LEU A 98 3.74 -0.91 -8.16
N LEU A 99 4.82 -1.57 -7.72
CA LEU A 99 5.35 -1.41 -6.37
C LEU A 99 5.91 0.00 -6.10
N ALA A 100 6.52 0.63 -7.10
CA ALA A 100 7.03 1.99 -6.98
C ALA A 100 5.89 3.00 -6.81
N ALA A 101 4.84 2.90 -7.62
CA ALA A 101 3.64 3.73 -7.49
C ALA A 101 2.98 3.55 -6.11
N HIS A 102 2.91 2.32 -5.60
CA HIS A 102 2.42 2.07 -4.25
C HIS A 102 3.31 2.68 -3.17
N ARG A 103 4.63 2.56 -3.31
CA ARG A 103 5.59 3.18 -2.38
C ARG A 103 5.37 4.69 -2.29
N GLU A 104 5.15 5.38 -3.40
CA GLU A 104 4.88 6.83 -3.40
C GLU A 104 3.61 7.18 -2.62
N ARG A 105 2.51 6.43 -2.81
CA ARG A 105 1.27 6.62 -2.02
C ARG A 105 1.50 6.41 -0.53
N VAL A 106 2.21 5.35 -0.16
CA VAL A 106 2.54 5.08 1.26
C VAL A 106 3.38 6.22 1.85
N GLN A 107 4.34 6.76 1.10
CA GLN A 107 5.14 7.90 1.56
C GLN A 107 4.29 9.16 1.77
N GLN A 108 3.32 9.42 0.90
CA GLN A 108 2.38 10.54 1.05
C GLN A 108 1.54 10.39 2.33
N THR A 109 0.99 9.20 2.56
CA THR A 109 0.23 8.89 3.79
C THR A 109 1.08 9.04 5.05
N ILE A 110 2.33 8.57 5.04
CA ILE A 110 3.26 8.75 6.18
C ILE A 110 3.50 10.23 6.45
N ALA A 111 3.68 11.05 5.41
CA ALA A 111 3.89 12.49 5.56
C ALA A 111 2.64 13.20 6.12
N GLU A 112 1.45 12.79 5.72
CA GLU A 112 0.18 13.27 6.29
C GLU A 112 0.04 12.90 7.76
N TRP A 113 0.27 11.64 8.12
CA TRP A 113 0.18 11.18 9.50
C TRP A 113 1.19 11.85 10.41
N LYS A 114 2.41 12.09 9.94
CA LYS A 114 3.40 12.87 10.69
C LYS A 114 2.93 14.29 10.97
N ARG A 115 2.34 14.97 9.98
CA ARG A 115 1.77 16.32 10.16
C ARG A 115 0.62 16.33 11.16
N ALA A 116 -0.26 15.33 11.09
CA ALA A 116 -1.35 15.18 12.04
C ALA A 116 -0.83 14.90 13.47
N LEU A 117 0.15 14.00 13.61
CA LEU A 117 0.79 13.69 14.89
C LEU A 117 1.39 14.95 15.52
N SER A 118 2.12 15.77 14.76
CA SER A 118 2.68 17.04 15.27
C SER A 118 1.63 18.05 15.74
N LEU A 119 0.38 17.96 15.28
CA LEU A 119 -0.71 18.78 15.82
C LEU A 119 -1.21 18.20 17.15
N VAL A 120 -1.33 16.88 17.25
CA VAL A 120 -1.71 16.18 18.48
C VAL A 120 -0.67 16.41 19.57
N ASP A 121 0.62 16.30 19.25
CA ASP A 121 1.73 16.55 20.20
C ASP A 121 1.65 17.97 20.77
N ARG A 122 1.50 18.99 19.91
CA ARG A 122 1.31 20.39 20.36
C ARG A 122 0.08 20.57 21.25
N LYS A 123 -0.97 19.77 21.06
CA LYS A 123 -2.17 19.80 21.91
C LYS A 123 -1.91 19.14 23.26
N ILE A 124 -1.11 18.09 23.31
CA ILE A 124 -0.66 17.48 24.56
C ILE A 124 0.17 18.50 25.35
N ASP A 125 1.19 19.10 24.73
CA ASP A 125 2.04 20.13 25.35
C ASP A 125 1.23 21.30 25.90
N PHE A 126 0.20 21.72 25.16
CA PHE A 126 -0.72 22.77 25.59
C PHE A 126 -1.46 22.40 26.88
N TYR A 127 -1.92 21.15 27.00
CA TYR A 127 -2.63 20.69 28.20
C TYR A 127 -1.67 20.48 29.37
N ASP A 128 -0.47 19.95 29.13
CA ASP A 128 0.54 19.78 30.16
C ASP A 128 0.91 21.14 30.79
N ALA A 129 1.14 22.17 29.95
CA ALA A 129 1.38 23.53 30.43
C ALA A 129 0.20 24.13 31.22
N TRP A 130 -1.05 23.79 30.87
CA TRP A 130 -2.21 24.22 31.63
C TRP A 130 -2.30 23.51 32.99
N ILE A 131 -2.09 22.19 33.01
CA ILE A 131 -2.11 21.39 34.24
C ILE A 131 -1.06 21.91 35.22
N GLU A 132 0.14 22.21 34.74
CA GLU A 132 1.25 22.70 35.58
C GLU A 132 1.02 24.12 36.11
N SER A 133 0.53 25.04 35.27
CA SER A 133 0.38 26.45 35.65
C SER A 133 -0.95 26.77 36.33
N GLY A 134 -1.96 25.89 36.23
CA GLY A 134 -3.34 26.16 36.64
C GLY A 134 -4.06 27.22 35.80
N GLN A 135 -3.38 27.78 34.79
CA GLN A 135 -3.91 28.83 33.91
C GLN A 135 -3.82 28.38 32.46
N ARG A 136 -4.84 28.73 31.66
CA ARG A 136 -4.92 28.30 30.27
C ARG A 136 -3.81 28.98 29.44
N PRO A 137 -2.90 28.23 28.80
CA PRO A 137 -1.91 28.82 27.91
C PRO A 137 -2.59 29.52 26.71
N PRO A 138 -1.96 30.56 26.12
CA PRO A 138 -2.46 31.16 24.90
C PRO A 138 -2.46 30.15 23.75
N LEU A 139 -3.44 30.25 22.85
CA LEU A 139 -3.73 29.24 21.81
C LEU A 139 -2.64 29.10 20.72
N ILE A 140 -1.57 29.92 20.72
CA ILE A 140 -0.57 29.98 19.64
C ILE A 140 0.82 30.37 20.20
N PRO A 141 1.91 29.66 19.86
CA PRO A 141 3.26 30.25 19.87
C PRO A 141 3.33 31.29 18.75
N THR A 142 3.31 32.56 19.10
CA THR A 142 3.48 33.69 18.17
C THR A 142 4.83 33.57 17.45
N GLY A 143 4.84 33.00 16.22
CA GLY A 143 6.08 32.92 15.44
C GLY A 143 6.09 32.02 14.19
N ALA A 144 5.28 32.34 13.17
CA ALA A 144 5.66 32.35 11.74
C ALA A 144 4.41 32.55 10.84
N PRO A 145 4.52 33.31 9.73
CA PRO A 145 3.38 33.83 8.99
C PRO A 145 2.72 32.74 8.13
N GLU A 146 1.40 32.79 8.07
CA GLU A 146 0.61 32.15 7.03
C GLU A 146 1.18 32.54 5.66
N PRO A 147 1.50 31.59 4.75
CA PRO A 147 1.95 31.97 3.41
C PRO A 147 0.84 32.79 2.77
N ALA A 148 1.19 34.02 2.37
CA ALA A 148 0.27 34.97 1.77
C ALA A 148 -0.52 34.27 0.66
N ARG A 149 -1.84 34.20 0.86
CA ARG A 149 -2.78 33.76 -0.18
C ARG A 149 -2.51 34.65 -1.41
N PRO A 150 -2.22 34.09 -2.60
CA PRO A 150 -1.99 34.92 -3.77
C PRO A 150 -3.22 35.80 -4.01
N PRO A 151 -3.04 37.07 -4.43
CA PRO A 151 -4.16 37.96 -4.69
C PRO A 151 -5.08 37.30 -5.71
N ARG A 152 -6.40 37.32 -5.43
CA ARG A 152 -7.41 36.94 -6.42
C ARG A 152 -7.19 37.80 -7.65
N GLN A 153 -6.90 37.18 -8.80
CA GLN A 153 -6.88 37.90 -10.06
C GLN A 153 -8.28 38.49 -10.30
N PRO A 154 -8.40 39.75 -10.73
CA PRO A 154 -9.69 40.33 -11.03
C PRO A 154 -10.34 39.58 -12.20
N ASP A 155 -11.64 39.32 -12.07
CA ASP A 155 -12.46 38.74 -13.13
C ASP A 155 -12.28 39.55 -14.42
N THR A 156 -11.76 38.91 -15.47
CA THR A 156 -11.69 39.53 -16.79
C THR A 156 -13.12 39.71 -17.29
N PRO A 157 -13.60 40.93 -17.57
CA PRO A 157 -14.93 41.10 -18.11
C PRO A 157 -14.96 40.56 -19.54
N ALA A 158 -15.96 39.73 -19.83
CA ALA A 158 -16.23 39.19 -21.16
C ALA A 158 -16.35 40.32 -22.20
N PRO A 159 -15.84 40.14 -23.44
CA PRO A 159 -15.88 41.19 -24.44
C PRO A 159 -17.32 41.52 -24.83
N SER A 160 -17.65 42.80 -24.74
CA SER A 160 -18.91 43.38 -25.15
C SER A 160 -19.12 43.19 -26.65
N ARG A 161 -20.09 42.35 -27.00
CA ARG A 161 -20.48 42.10 -28.39
C ARG A 161 -21.23 43.33 -28.92
N ARG A 162 -20.48 44.28 -29.49
CA ARG A 162 -21.05 45.41 -30.24
C ARG A 162 -21.87 44.90 -31.42
N ALA A 163 -23.07 45.45 -31.53
CA ALA A 163 -23.94 45.35 -32.68
C ALA A 163 -23.22 45.76 -33.97
N ARG A 164 -23.41 44.98 -35.04
CA ARG A 164 -23.39 45.51 -36.41
C ARG A 164 -24.76 45.26 -37.02
N ARG A 165 -25.50 46.37 -37.14
CA ARG A 165 -26.45 46.60 -38.22
C ARG A 165 -25.69 46.52 -39.56
N SER A 166 -26.28 45.83 -40.52
CA SER A 166 -26.43 46.17 -41.94
C SER A 166 -26.77 44.91 -42.71
#